data_AF-A0A6B0ZFK6-F1
#
_entry.id   AF-A0A6B0ZFK6-F1
#
_cell.length_a   1.000
_cell.length_b   1.000
_cell.length_c   1.000
_cell.angle_alpha   90.00
_cell.angle_beta   90.00
_cell.angle_gamma   90.00
#
_symmetry.space_group_name_H-M   'P 1'
#
loop_
_entity.id
_entity.type
_entity.pdbx_description
1 polymer ?
#
loop_
_entity_poly.entity_id
_entity_poly.type
_entity_poly.pdbx_seq_one_letter_code
_entity_poly.pdbx_strand_id
1 'polypeptide(L)'
;MANGFTWNRYWVRLVDGRVVGHIDHDDLVRTRDYERYLVARDREAEEAELAALVAAEAADDPSADAAAEAEAGEGTGEAVVNGVPVPAYLLQRSADARTRLGA
;
A
#
# COMPACT_ATOMS: atom_id res chain seq x y z
N MET A 1 1.12 -24.82 13.14
CA MET A 1 1.11 -24.28 11.77
C MET A 1 -0.33 -23.99 11.40
N ALA A 2 -0.72 -22.72 11.37
CA ALA A 2 -1.97 -22.30 10.76
C ALA A 2 -1.61 -21.77 9.36
N ASN A 3 -2.23 -22.31 8.31
CA ASN A 3 -2.17 -21.80 6.92
C ASN A 3 -0.83 -21.89 6.15
N GLY A 4 0.13 -22.72 6.56
CA GLY A 4 1.39 -22.91 5.80
C GLY A 4 2.38 -21.74 5.89
N PHE A 5 2.07 -20.70 6.67
CA PHE A 5 2.95 -19.57 6.92
C PHE A 5 3.72 -19.79 8.23
N THR A 6 5.04 -19.61 8.20
CA THR A 6 5.88 -19.72 9.40
C THR A 6 6.24 -18.32 9.88
N TRP A 7 5.72 -17.92 11.03
CA TRP A 7 6.12 -16.67 11.68
C TRP A 7 7.31 -16.94 12.60
N ASN A 8 8.46 -16.40 12.23
CA ASN A 8 9.65 -16.37 13.07
C ASN A 8 9.71 -15.01 13.76
N ARG A 9 9.64 -15.00 15.09
CA ARG A 9 9.77 -13.78 15.90
C ARG A 9 10.99 -13.85 16.80
N TYR A 10 11.76 -12.79 16.77
CA TYR A 10 13.02 -12.70 17.49
C TYR A 10 12.93 -11.68 18.62
N TRP A 11 13.68 -11.97 19.68
CA TRP A 11 13.96 -11.05 20.76
C TRP A 11 15.44 -10.70 20.67
N VAL A 12 15.74 -9.41 20.57
CA VAL A 12 17.12 -8.94 20.40
C VAL A 12 17.50 -8.04 21.55
N ARG A 13 18.70 -8.26 22.08
CA ARG A 13 19.32 -7.38 23.07
C ARG A 13 20.34 -6.51 22.35
N LEU A 14 20.15 -5.20 22.43
CA LEU A 14 21.05 -4.22 21.87
C LEU A 14 22.24 -3.97 22.79
N VAL A 15 23.29 -3.36 22.25
CA VAL A 15 24.54 -3.07 22.98
C VAL A 15 24.35 -2.13 24.15
N ASP A 16 23.33 -1.28 24.10
CA ASP A 16 22.94 -0.36 25.17
C ASP A 16 22.09 -1.02 26.28
N GLY A 17 21.86 -2.33 26.18
CA GLY A 17 21.11 -3.11 27.15
C GLY A 17 19.59 -3.12 26.93
N ARG A 18 19.07 -2.37 25.95
CA ARG A 18 17.64 -2.42 25.60
C ARG A 18 17.29 -3.78 24.99
N VAL A 19 16.10 -4.28 25.32
CA VAL A 19 15.55 -5.50 24.73
C VAL A 19 14.37 -5.12 23.87
N VAL A 20 14.43 -5.50 22.60
CA VAL A 20 13.31 -5.35 21.65
C VAL A 20 12.69 -6.73 21.48
N GLY A 21 11.50 -6.90 22.02
CA GLY A 21 10.67 -8.06 21.75
C GLY A 21 9.88 -7.80 20.47
N HIS A 22 9.85 -8.78 19.57
CA HIS A 22 9.02 -8.80 18.35
C HIS A 22 9.64 -8.23 17.07
N ILE A 23 10.88 -8.61 16.77
CA ILE A 23 11.50 -8.34 15.46
C ILE A 23 11.17 -9.46 14.47
N ASP A 24 10.81 -9.12 13.22
CA ASP A 24 10.58 -10.08 12.14
C ASP A 24 11.89 -10.68 11.62
N HIS A 25 11.79 -11.80 10.90
CA HIS A 25 12.96 -12.40 10.26
C HIS A 25 13.60 -11.47 9.22
N ASP A 26 12.77 -10.75 8.46
CA ASP A 26 13.21 -9.90 7.36
C ASP A 26 13.88 -8.60 7.85
N ASP A 27 13.65 -8.23 9.12
CA ASP A 27 14.30 -7.11 9.80
C ASP A 27 15.69 -7.46 10.36
N LEU A 28 16.13 -8.72 10.21
CA LEU A 28 17.39 -9.20 10.75
C LEU A 28 18.33 -9.69 9.66
N VAL A 29 19.59 -9.28 9.79
CA VAL A 29 20.66 -9.73 8.90
C VAL A 29 21.71 -10.46 9.72
N ARG A 30 22.17 -11.60 9.19
CA ARG A 30 23.27 -12.35 9.81
C ARG A 30 24.56 -11.54 9.64
N THR A 31 25.40 -11.55 10.67
CA THR A 31 26.67 -10.79 10.67
C THR A 31 27.53 -11.03 9.43
N ARG A 32 27.62 -12.27 8.95
CA ARG A 32 28.41 -12.62 7.74
C ARG A 32 27.88 -12.00 6.44
N ASP A 33 26.58 -11.67 6.41
CA ASP A 33 25.88 -11.17 5.23
C ASP A 33 25.65 -9.64 5.32
N TYR A 34 26.11 -9.00 6.40
CA TYR A 34 25.86 -7.59 6.71
C TYR A 34 26.44 -6.64 5.64
N GLU A 35 27.68 -6.86 5.21
CA GLU A 35 28.31 -6.04 4.17
C GLU A 35 27.53 -6.09 2.84
N ARG A 36 27.05 -7.28 2.46
CA ARG A 36 26.23 -7.45 1.26
C ARG A 36 24.88 -6.75 1.40
N TYR A 37 24.29 -6.81 2.59
CA TYR A 37 23.04 -6.11 2.88
C TYR A 37 23.18 -4.60 2.75
N LEU A 38 24.29 -4.01 3.22
CA LEU A 38 24.53 -2.57 3.07
C LEU A 38 24.53 -2.15 1.60
N VAL A 39 25.29 -2.86 0.75
CA VAL A 39 25.32 -2.59 -0.70
C VAL A 39 23.94 -2.75 -1.35
N ALA A 40 23.18 -3.77 -0.95
CA ALA A 40 21.83 -3.98 -1.47
C ALA A 40 20.87 -2.87 -1.04
N ARG A 41 20.98 -2.41 0.22
CA ARG A 41 20.16 -1.34 0.78
C ARG A 41 20.47 0.01 0.12
N ASP A 42 21.73 0.31 -0.13
CA ASP A 42 22.12 1.55 -0.83
C ASP A 42 21.53 1.58 -2.23
N ARG A 43 21.63 0.44 -2.95
CA ARG A 43 21.02 0.29 -4.27
C ARG A 43 19.49 0.41 -4.23
N GLU A 44 18.83 -0.20 -3.26
CA GLU A 44 17.38 -0.10 -3.10
C GLU A 44 16.95 1.35 -2.82
N ALA A 45 17.73 2.11 -2.05
CA ALA A 45 17.49 3.53 -1.82
C ALA A 45 17.62 4.34 -3.11
N GLU A 46 18.68 4.11 -3.91
CA GLU A 46 18.85 4.75 -5.22
C GLU A 46 17.70 4.41 -6.18
N GLU A 47 17.28 3.14 -6.23
CA GLU A 47 16.15 2.69 -7.06
C GLU A 47 14.82 3.31 -6.58
N ALA A 48 14.62 3.47 -5.28
CA ALA A 48 13.44 4.12 -4.72
C ALA A 48 13.41 5.63 -5.01
N GLU A 49 14.56 6.32 -4.96
CA GLU A 49 14.67 7.72 -5.36
C GLU A 49 14.36 7.93 -6.85
N LEU A 50 14.90 7.07 -7.71
CA LEU A 50 14.59 7.08 -9.14
C LEU A 50 13.12 6.80 -9.42
N ALA A 51 12.52 5.82 -8.72
CA ALA A 51 11.10 5.53 -8.84
C ALA A 51 10.22 6.71 -8.37
N ALA A 52 10.62 7.41 -7.31
CA ALA A 52 9.93 8.60 -6.83
C ALA A 52 10.00 9.76 -7.84
N LEU A 53 11.15 9.96 -8.51
CA LEU A 53 11.29 10.96 -9.57
C LEU A 53 10.41 10.64 -10.78
N VAL A 54 10.38 9.38 -11.23
CA VAL A 54 9.51 8.93 -12.33
C VAL A 54 8.03 9.09 -11.95
N ALA A 55 7.65 8.76 -10.72
CA ALA A 55 6.28 8.95 -10.23
C ALA A 55 5.89 10.44 -10.15
N ALA A 56 6.82 11.32 -9.78
CA ALA A 56 6.59 12.77 -9.76
C ALA A 56 6.44 13.35 -11.18
N GLU A 57 7.25 12.89 -12.14
CA GLU A 57 7.15 13.32 -13.55
C GLU A 57 5.85 12.81 -14.22
N ALA A 58 5.38 11.62 -13.86
CA ALA A 58 4.07 11.11 -14.28
C ALA A 58 2.88 11.85 -13.64
N ALA A 59 3.08 12.52 -12.51
CA ALA A 59 2.05 13.32 -11.83
C ALA A 59 1.93 14.75 -12.39
N ASP A 60 2.91 15.21 -13.18
CA ASP A 60 2.99 16.56 -13.74
C ASP A 60 2.44 16.64 -15.19
N ASP A 61 1.75 15.61 -15.67
CA ASP A 61 0.99 15.62 -16.93
C ASP A 61 -0.41 16.25 -16.71
N PRO A 62 -0.66 17.49 -17.18
CA PRO A 62 -1.93 18.19 -16.97
C PRO A 62 -3.07 17.71 -17.91
N SER A 63 -2.91 16.59 -18.62
CA SER A 63 -3.94 16.06 -19.53
C SER A 63 -5.15 15.39 -18.83
N ALA A 64 -5.23 15.39 -17.50
CA ALA A 64 -6.36 14.80 -16.76
C ALA A 64 -7.45 15.80 -16.32
N ASP A 65 -7.35 17.07 -16.74
CA ASP A 65 -8.36 18.11 -16.45
C ASP A 65 -9.07 18.54 -17.73
N ALA A 66 -9.86 17.63 -18.32
CA ALA A 66 -10.85 18.03 -19.31
C ALA A 66 -12.08 17.11 -19.30
N ALA A 67 -13.16 17.70 -18.80
CA ALA A 67 -14.56 17.40 -19.08
C ALA A 67 -15.19 16.19 -18.39
N ALA A 68 -15.92 16.49 -17.31
CA ALA A 68 -17.29 16.00 -17.16
C ALA A 68 -18.07 16.83 -16.11
N GLU A 69 -18.50 18.04 -16.48
CA GLU A 69 -19.84 18.45 -16.09
C GLU A 69 -20.81 17.44 -16.72
N ALA A 70 -21.34 16.53 -15.90
CA ALA A 70 -22.49 15.73 -16.26
C ALA A 70 -23.46 15.74 -15.08
N GLU A 71 -24.51 16.55 -15.28
CA GLU A 71 -25.86 16.46 -14.76
C GLU A 71 -26.18 15.25 -13.87
N ALA A 72 -26.88 15.55 -12.78
CA ALA A 72 -27.59 14.59 -11.95
C ALA A 72 -28.58 13.77 -12.81
N GLY A 73 -28.12 12.61 -13.28
CA GLY A 73 -28.89 11.62 -14.03
C GLY A 73 -29.04 10.34 -13.22
N GLU A 74 -30.27 10.13 -12.75
CA GLU A 74 -30.78 8.88 -12.19
C GLU A 74 -30.57 7.71 -13.17
N GLY A 75 -29.87 6.64 -12.76
CA GLY A 75 -29.94 5.33 -13.43
C GLY A 75 -28.64 4.58 -13.70
N THR A 76 -28.40 3.53 -12.91
CA THR A 76 -27.77 2.24 -13.29
C THR A 76 -26.57 2.31 -14.25
N GLY A 77 -25.44 2.84 -13.80
CA GLY A 77 -24.18 2.80 -14.53
C GLY A 77 -23.00 2.90 -13.57
N GLU A 78 -21.94 2.16 -13.87
CA GLU A 78 -20.66 2.10 -13.15
C GLU A 78 -20.21 3.48 -12.65
N ALA A 79 -20.20 3.68 -11.33
CA ALA A 79 -19.83 4.97 -10.76
C ALA A 79 -18.30 5.09 -10.78
N VAL A 80 -17.76 6.15 -11.35
CA VAL A 80 -16.32 6.41 -11.31
C VAL A 80 -16.02 7.30 -10.12
N VAL A 81 -15.22 6.82 -9.18
CA VAL A 81 -14.76 7.60 -8.02
C VAL A 81 -13.25 7.73 -8.11
N ASN A 82 -12.72 8.95 -8.15
CA ASN A 82 -11.29 9.23 -8.31
C ASN A 82 -10.65 8.54 -9.53
N GLY A 83 -11.36 8.48 -10.65
CA GLY A 83 -10.89 7.81 -11.87
C GLY A 83 -10.95 6.28 -11.85
N VAL A 84 -11.43 5.67 -10.77
CA VAL A 84 -11.57 4.21 -10.65
C VAL A 84 -13.04 3.81 -10.85
N PRO A 85 -13.36 2.92 -11.81
CA PRO A 85 -14.71 2.41 -12.00
C PRO A 85 -15.13 1.52 -10.83
N VAL A 86 -16.27 1.82 -10.22
CA VAL A 86 -16.87 1.06 -9.13
C VAL A 86 -17.99 0.18 -9.68
N PRO A 87 -17.84 -1.15 -9.59
CA PRO A 87 -18.87 -2.09 -10.02
C PRO A 87 -20.23 -1.86 -9.36
N ALA A 88 -21.30 -1.93 -10.15
CA ALA A 88 -22.67 -1.62 -9.70
C ALA A 88 -23.14 -2.44 -8.48
N TYR A 89 -22.71 -3.71 -8.37
CA TYR A 89 -23.09 -4.57 -7.25
C TYR A 89 -22.53 -4.09 -5.90
N LEU A 90 -21.42 -3.35 -5.88
CA LEU A 90 -20.85 -2.78 -4.65
C LEU A 90 -21.66 -1.57 -4.17
N LEU A 91 -22.16 -0.76 -5.11
CA LEU A 91 -23.05 0.37 -4.81
C LEU A 91 -24.39 -0.13 -4.24
N GLN A 92 -24.94 -1.20 -4.81
CA GLN A 92 -26.15 -1.82 -4.31
C GLN A 92 -25.95 -2.41 -2.91
N ARG A 93 -24.83 -3.10 -2.68
CA ARG A 93 -24.49 -3.64 -1.35
C ARG A 93 -24.33 -2.54 -0.30
N SER A 94 -23.76 -1.38 -0.66
CA SER A 94 -23.60 -0.25 0.26
C SER A 94 -24.92 0.44 0.56
N ALA A 95 -25.83 0.54 -0.42
CA ALA A 95 -27.19 1.02 -0.23
C ALA A 95 -27.96 0.13 0.75
N ASP A 96 -27.93 -1.20 0.55
CA ASP A 96 -28.58 -2.16 1.45
C ASP A 96 -28.05 -2.08 2.89
N ALA A 97 -26.75 -1.87 3.06
CA ALA A 97 -26.13 -1.71 4.37
C ALA A 97 -26.61 -0.44 5.08
N ARG A 98 -26.76 0.68 4.37
CA ARG A 98 -27.31 1.94 4.92
C ARG A 98 -28.76 1.76 5.36
N THR A 99 -29.57 1.08 4.56
CA THR A 99 -30.97 0.75 4.91
C THR A 99 -31.05 -0.07 6.21
N ARG A 100 -30.13 -1.03 6.42
CA ARG A 100 -30.08 -1.82 7.68
C ARG A 100 -29.66 -0.98 8.89
N LEU A 101 -28.84 0.03 8.68
CA LEU A 101 -28.32 0.91 9.73
C LEU A 101 -29.25 2.09 10.03
N GLY A 102 -30.37 2.23 9.31
CA GLY A 102 -31.39 3.26 9.56
C GLY A 102 -30.93 4.68 9.24
N ALA A 103 -29.94 4.83 8.35
CA ALA A 103 -29.48 6.12 7.82
C ALA A 103 -30.17 6.46 6.50
#